data_AF-A0A849H4B4-F1
#
_entry.id   AF-A0A849H4B4-F1
#
_cell.length_a   1.000
_cell.length_b   1.000
_cell.length_c   1.000
_cell.angle_alpha   90.00
_cell.angle_beta   90.00
_cell.angle_gamma   90.00
#
_symmetry.space_group_name_H-M   'P 1'
#
loop_
_entity.id
_entity.type
_entity.pdbx_description
1 polymer ?
#
loop_
_entity_poly.entity_id
_entity_poly.type
_entity_poly.pdbx_seq_one_letter_code
_entity_poly.pdbx_strand_id
1 'polypeptide(L)'
;MPDDAEAPGPPPAASESDNGLLDAVLGETERPPLSPGSAIEEDLDAFLRRVVRPHVVGRTPDHSEQLAALDRRTSRLMTALMDSPAFQELEALWRSVVFLLSQVEVSTSLRVYLIDVSVKELMADILSTDEPTEWRFAHTVLNPVSENGEELRWAALLGAFEFGGSPHHMPLLQRIGLLSESGGVPWFAGAHPSLFGSRSVHDQPDQRDWNDPLDPLWVDLRQRPEADYLSLTFPGFLLRAPYGPDGGKTRRFEFVQGSASPEDSLWGNPCILWGVVLARAFARSGWNLRIEGQETVSQLAMHPTPDGWGTPVEAVLSHSAAVRVREMGVNPVIAIRGEPEVRLTGFRSVSHSEKGLRSWWISPA
;
A
#
# COMPACT_ATOMS: atom_id res chain seq x y z
N MET A 1 -27.69 13.90 21.81
CA MET A 1 -29.04 14.30 21.36
C MET A 1 -28.86 14.99 20.02
N PRO A 2 -28.72 14.17 18.98
CA PRO A 2 -29.87 13.78 18.16
C PRO A 2 -30.16 12.27 18.23
N ASP A 3 -31.39 11.93 17.84
CA ASP A 3 -32.09 10.65 17.95
C ASP A 3 -31.45 9.49 17.16
N ASP A 4 -31.33 8.35 17.85
CA ASP A 4 -31.10 7.03 17.28
C ASP A 4 -32.40 6.50 16.65
N ALA A 5 -32.42 6.36 15.33
CA ALA A 5 -33.50 5.70 14.59
C ALA A 5 -33.20 4.20 14.43
N GLU A 6 -33.96 3.40 15.16
CA GLU A 6 -33.95 1.93 15.21
C GLU A 6 -34.38 1.30 13.86
N ALA A 7 -33.60 0.33 13.37
CA ALA A 7 -33.87 -0.41 12.15
C ALA A 7 -34.92 -1.53 12.38
N PRO A 8 -35.87 -1.76 11.47
CA PRO A 8 -36.90 -2.79 11.66
C PRO A 8 -36.33 -4.20 11.42
N GLY A 9 -36.68 -5.13 12.32
CA GLY A 9 -36.29 -6.53 12.27
C GLY A 9 -36.93 -7.32 11.11
N PRO A 10 -36.40 -8.53 10.83
CA PRO A 10 -36.83 -9.34 9.68
C PRO A 10 -38.25 -9.90 9.86
N PRO A 11 -39.00 -10.09 8.76
CA PRO A 11 -40.35 -10.64 8.82
C PRO A 11 -40.35 -12.12 9.22
N PRO A 12 -41.43 -12.62 9.84
CA PRO A 12 -41.53 -14.01 10.27
C PRO A 12 -41.57 -14.96 9.07
N ALA A 13 -40.89 -16.10 9.21
CA ALA A 13 -40.95 -17.21 8.28
C ALA A 13 -42.39 -17.73 8.17
N ALA A 14 -42.97 -17.65 6.97
CA ALA A 14 -44.22 -18.31 6.67
C ALA A 14 -43.97 -19.82 6.64
N SER A 15 -44.57 -20.53 7.58
CA SER A 15 -44.68 -21.98 7.56
C SER A 15 -45.44 -22.40 6.31
N GLU A 16 -44.79 -23.20 5.45
CA GLU A 16 -45.42 -23.94 4.36
C GLU A 16 -46.59 -24.77 4.91
N SER A 17 -47.81 -24.37 4.56
CA SER A 17 -48.96 -25.26 4.63
C SER A 17 -49.23 -25.80 3.23
N ASP A 18 -48.77 -27.03 2.98
CA ASP A 18 -49.08 -27.86 1.81
C ASP A 18 -50.60 -28.16 1.66
N ASN A 19 -51.43 -27.57 2.52
CA ASN A 19 -52.89 -27.69 2.52
C ASN A 19 -53.60 -26.78 1.50
N GLY A 20 -52.93 -25.77 0.92
CA GLY A 20 -53.59 -24.81 0.03
C GLY A 20 -54.00 -25.38 -1.34
N LEU A 21 -53.21 -26.32 -1.88
CA LEU A 21 -53.46 -26.90 -3.20
C LEU A 21 -54.58 -27.94 -3.18
N LEU A 22 -54.65 -28.78 -2.14
CA LEU A 22 -55.70 -29.78 -2.02
C LEU A 22 -57.05 -29.17 -1.65
N ASP A 23 -57.09 -28.15 -0.78
CA ASP A 23 -58.34 -27.43 -0.47
C ASP A 23 -58.86 -26.62 -1.66
N ALA A 24 -57.97 -26.05 -2.48
CA ALA A 24 -58.37 -25.34 -3.70
C ALA A 24 -58.92 -26.29 -4.78
N VAL A 25 -58.41 -27.52 -4.85
CA VAL A 25 -58.91 -28.56 -5.77
C VAL A 25 -60.24 -29.14 -5.27
N LEU A 26 -60.37 -29.40 -3.97
CA LEU A 26 -61.60 -29.93 -3.35
C LEU A 26 -62.75 -28.91 -3.37
N GLY A 27 -62.44 -27.61 -3.21
CA GLY A 27 -63.43 -26.53 -3.31
C GLY A 27 -64.00 -26.31 -4.73
N GLU A 28 -63.33 -26.79 -5.78
CA GLU A 28 -63.85 -26.70 -7.17
C GLU A 28 -64.62 -27.96 -7.63
N THR A 29 -64.53 -29.10 -6.92
CA THR A 29 -65.37 -30.29 -7.20
C THR A 29 -66.85 -30.14 -6.83
N GLU A 30 -67.24 -29.07 -6.13
CA GLU A 30 -68.64 -28.83 -5.71
C GLU A 30 -69.47 -27.97 -6.68
N ARG A 31 -68.98 -27.69 -7.89
CA ARG A 31 -69.76 -26.96 -8.91
C ARG A 31 -70.53 -27.88 -9.86
N PRO A 32 -71.71 -27.45 -10.36
CA PRO A 32 -72.58 -28.28 -11.20
C PRO A 32 -71.88 -28.70 -12.50
N PRO A 33 -72.22 -29.88 -13.06
CA PRO A 33 -71.53 -30.41 -14.23
C PRO A 33 -71.70 -29.51 -15.45
N LEU A 34 -70.62 -29.42 -16.23
CA LEU A 34 -70.54 -28.66 -17.48
C LEU A 34 -71.54 -29.18 -18.52
N SER A 35 -72.00 -28.26 -19.38
CA SER A 35 -72.85 -28.60 -20.53
C SER A 35 -72.04 -29.43 -21.55
N PRO A 36 -72.62 -30.48 -22.16
CA PRO A 36 -71.87 -31.34 -23.09
C PRO A 36 -71.56 -30.58 -24.38
N GLY A 37 -70.27 -30.38 -24.70
CA GLY A 37 -69.85 -29.89 -26.03
C GLY A 37 -68.63 -28.97 -26.11
N SER A 38 -68.02 -28.52 -25.01
CA SER A 38 -66.75 -27.76 -25.08
C SER A 38 -65.54 -28.70 -25.18
N ALA A 39 -64.58 -28.34 -26.02
CA ALA A 39 -63.35 -29.10 -26.19
C ALA A 39 -62.57 -29.07 -24.86
N ILE A 40 -62.40 -30.26 -24.27
CA ILE A 40 -61.72 -30.47 -22.96
C ILE A 40 -60.31 -29.85 -22.94
N GLU A 41 -59.65 -29.72 -24.10
CA GLU A 41 -58.34 -29.08 -24.24
C GLU A 41 -58.38 -27.56 -24.04
N GLU A 42 -59.39 -26.85 -24.53
CA GLU A 42 -59.52 -25.39 -24.34
C GLU A 42 -59.83 -25.03 -22.88
N ASP A 43 -60.62 -25.88 -22.21
CA ASP A 43 -60.97 -25.70 -20.80
C ASP A 43 -59.80 -26.03 -19.87
N LEU A 44 -58.97 -27.02 -20.21
CA LEU A 44 -57.74 -27.32 -19.46
C LEU A 44 -56.69 -26.21 -19.60
N ASP A 45 -56.54 -25.65 -20.80
CA ASP A 45 -55.59 -24.57 -21.05
C ASP A 45 -56.00 -23.27 -20.33
N ALA A 46 -57.31 -22.99 -20.30
CA ALA A 46 -57.88 -21.89 -19.52
C ALA A 46 -57.71 -22.10 -18.01
N PHE A 47 -57.86 -23.33 -17.54
CA PHE A 47 -57.65 -23.70 -16.14
C PHE A 47 -56.17 -23.55 -15.73
N LEU A 48 -55.24 -24.11 -16.52
CA LEU A 48 -53.80 -24.02 -16.27
C LEU A 48 -53.32 -22.57 -16.27
N ARG A 49 -53.75 -21.74 -17.24
CA ARG A 49 -53.40 -20.31 -17.26
C ARG A 49 -53.93 -19.55 -16.05
N ARG A 50 -55.08 -19.96 -15.49
CA ARG A 50 -55.72 -19.32 -14.33
C ARG A 50 -55.06 -19.73 -13.00
N VAL A 51 -54.63 -20.99 -12.87
CA VAL A 51 -53.90 -21.49 -11.69
C VAL A 51 -52.46 -20.99 -11.66
N VAL A 52 -51.81 -20.89 -12.84
CA VAL A 52 -50.43 -20.45 -12.95
C VAL A 52 -50.31 -18.93 -12.86
N ARG A 53 -51.29 -18.14 -13.33
CA ARG A 53 -51.27 -16.65 -13.36
C ARG A 53 -50.85 -15.96 -12.04
N PRO A 54 -51.37 -16.34 -10.86
CA PRO A 54 -50.95 -15.76 -9.58
C PRO A 54 -49.52 -16.14 -9.16
N HIS A 55 -48.99 -17.22 -9.73
CA HIS A 55 -47.67 -17.77 -9.46
C HIS A 55 -46.65 -17.48 -10.57
N VAL A 56 -47.06 -16.79 -11.65
CA VAL A 56 -46.12 -16.19 -12.61
C VAL A 56 -45.50 -14.99 -11.93
N VAL A 57 -44.36 -15.22 -11.27
CA VAL A 57 -43.43 -14.15 -10.94
C VAL A 57 -43.09 -13.51 -12.28
N GLY A 58 -43.59 -12.30 -12.52
CA GLY A 58 -43.29 -11.56 -13.75
C GLY A 58 -41.79 -11.56 -13.94
N ARG A 59 -41.31 -12.05 -15.10
CA ARG A 59 -39.89 -11.97 -15.45
C ARG A 59 -39.49 -10.52 -15.22
N THR A 60 -38.66 -10.27 -14.21
CA THR A 60 -37.97 -9.00 -14.05
C THR A 60 -37.32 -8.67 -15.39
N PRO A 61 -37.46 -7.44 -15.90
CA PRO A 61 -36.83 -7.08 -17.17
C PRO A 61 -35.34 -7.39 -17.07
N ASP A 62 -34.81 -8.09 -18.08
CA ASP A 62 -33.40 -8.45 -18.12
C ASP A 62 -32.57 -7.19 -18.36
N HIS A 63 -32.13 -6.57 -17.26
CA HIS A 63 -31.25 -5.40 -17.28
C HIS A 63 -29.77 -5.78 -17.30
N SER A 64 -29.43 -7.07 -17.51
CA SER A 64 -28.03 -7.54 -17.47
C SER A 64 -27.11 -6.77 -18.42
N GLU A 65 -27.56 -6.48 -19.64
CA GLU A 65 -26.77 -5.71 -20.60
C GLU A 65 -26.53 -4.25 -20.16
N GLN A 66 -27.54 -3.64 -19.52
CA GLN A 66 -27.45 -2.26 -19.01
C GLN A 66 -26.53 -2.16 -17.80
N LEU A 67 -26.63 -3.14 -16.88
CA LEU A 67 -25.72 -3.29 -15.75
C LEU A 67 -24.29 -3.53 -16.22
N ALA A 68 -24.08 -4.47 -17.16
CA ALA A 68 -22.76 -4.73 -17.72
C ALA A 68 -22.18 -3.50 -18.45
N ALA A 69 -23.02 -2.71 -19.12
CA ALA A 69 -22.58 -1.46 -19.73
C ALA A 69 -22.20 -0.39 -18.69
N LEU A 70 -22.92 -0.32 -17.58
CA LEU A 70 -22.60 0.56 -16.45
C LEU A 70 -21.30 0.13 -15.76
N ASP A 71 -21.10 -1.17 -15.51
CA ASP A 71 -19.87 -1.71 -14.93
C ASP A 71 -18.67 -1.41 -15.83
N ARG A 72 -18.79 -1.63 -17.15
CA ARG A 72 -17.74 -1.24 -18.11
C ARG A 72 -17.41 0.26 -18.11
N ARG A 73 -18.39 1.13 -17.85
CA ARG A 73 -18.15 2.58 -17.73
C ARG A 73 -17.48 2.91 -16.40
N THR A 74 -17.96 2.33 -15.31
CA THR A 74 -17.42 2.52 -13.96
C THR A 74 -15.99 2.02 -13.87
N SER A 75 -15.69 0.82 -14.38
CA SER A 75 -14.34 0.26 -14.41
C SER A 75 -13.38 1.16 -15.18
N ARG A 76 -13.76 1.70 -16.35
CA ARG A 76 -12.90 2.63 -17.10
C ARG A 76 -12.59 3.91 -16.32
N LEU A 77 -13.58 4.47 -15.63
CA LEU A 77 -13.37 5.65 -14.79
C LEU A 77 -12.45 5.34 -13.60
N MET A 78 -12.65 4.19 -12.96
CA MET A 78 -11.81 3.76 -11.84
C MET A 78 -10.38 3.48 -12.27
N THR A 79 -10.17 2.81 -13.40
CA THR A 79 -8.84 2.62 -14.00
C THR A 79 -8.18 3.98 -14.26
N ALA A 80 -8.85 4.90 -14.95
CA ALA A 80 -8.30 6.23 -15.20
C ALA A 80 -7.95 7.02 -13.92
N LEU A 81 -8.71 6.83 -12.84
CA LEU A 81 -8.41 7.43 -11.54
C LEU A 81 -7.17 6.79 -10.89
N MET A 82 -7.09 5.46 -10.88
CA MET A 82 -5.98 4.73 -10.26
C MET A 82 -4.68 4.79 -11.07
N ASP A 83 -4.76 5.05 -12.36
CA ASP A 83 -3.59 5.27 -13.23
C ASP A 83 -3.10 6.73 -13.15
N SER A 84 -3.81 7.61 -12.45
CA SER A 84 -3.38 9.00 -12.27
C SER A 84 -2.17 9.07 -11.33
N PRO A 85 -1.02 9.64 -11.75
CA PRO A 85 0.18 9.70 -10.91
C PRO A 85 -0.04 10.41 -9.57
N ALA A 86 -0.83 11.49 -9.56
CA ALA A 86 -1.14 12.22 -8.34
C ALA A 86 -2.00 11.39 -7.36
N PHE A 87 -2.89 10.55 -7.89
CA PHE A 87 -3.67 9.64 -7.03
C PHE A 87 -2.80 8.50 -6.52
N GLN A 88 -1.95 7.91 -7.36
CA GLN A 88 -1.02 6.85 -6.96
C GLN A 88 -0.05 7.31 -5.87
N GLU A 89 0.52 8.50 -5.99
CA GLU A 89 1.41 9.08 -4.97
C GLU A 89 0.68 9.23 -3.63
N LEU A 90 -0.53 9.81 -3.64
CA LEU A 90 -1.36 9.95 -2.45
C LEU A 90 -1.78 8.60 -1.86
N GLU A 91 -2.21 7.65 -2.70
CA GLU A 91 -2.59 6.30 -2.29
C GLU A 91 -1.38 5.57 -1.69
N ALA A 92 -0.20 5.68 -2.29
CA ALA A 92 1.02 5.05 -1.82
C ALA A 92 1.44 5.58 -0.45
N LEU A 93 1.39 6.90 -0.24
CA LEU A 93 1.69 7.53 1.05
C LEU A 93 0.75 7.05 2.15
N TRP A 94 -0.57 7.15 1.94
CA TRP A 94 -1.54 6.74 2.96
C TRP A 94 -1.52 5.25 3.22
N ARG A 95 -1.33 4.42 2.19
CA ARG A 95 -1.27 2.97 2.36
C ARG A 95 0.05 2.54 2.99
N SER A 96 1.14 3.29 2.80
CA SER A 96 2.38 3.12 3.57
C SER A 96 2.18 3.40 5.06
N VAL A 97 1.43 4.45 5.41
CA VAL A 97 1.08 4.74 6.81
C VAL A 97 0.23 3.63 7.41
N VAL A 98 -0.83 3.19 6.71
CA VAL A 98 -1.66 2.07 7.15
C VAL A 98 -0.83 0.80 7.31
N PHE A 99 0.08 0.52 6.37
CA PHE A 99 0.98 -0.61 6.45
C PHE A 99 1.88 -0.52 7.69
N LEU A 100 2.57 0.60 7.89
CA LEU A 100 3.42 0.81 9.07
C LEU A 100 2.66 0.58 10.37
N LEU A 101 1.50 1.21 10.53
CA LEU A 101 0.66 1.11 11.73
C LEU A 101 0.07 -0.30 11.93
N SER A 102 -0.13 -1.07 10.85
CA SER A 102 -0.58 -2.47 10.94
C SER A 102 0.51 -3.42 11.45
N GLN A 103 1.78 -3.04 11.33
CA GLN A 103 2.93 -3.89 11.65
C GLN A 103 3.56 -3.59 13.02
N VAL A 104 3.09 -2.55 13.71
CA VAL A 104 3.66 -2.03 14.96
C VAL A 104 2.61 -1.86 16.05
N GLU A 105 2.98 -2.16 17.29
CA GLU A 105 2.13 -1.89 18.45
C GLU A 105 2.46 -0.50 19.00
N VAL A 106 1.62 0.49 18.67
CA VAL A 106 1.74 1.86 19.19
C VAL A 106 1.35 1.86 20.67
N SER A 107 2.18 2.47 21.52
CA SER A 107 1.98 2.55 22.97
C SER A 107 2.31 3.96 23.46
N THR A 108 2.26 4.20 24.78
CA THR A 108 2.65 5.50 25.34
C THR A 108 4.13 5.86 25.07
N SER A 109 4.99 4.84 24.92
CA SER A 109 6.43 5.00 24.70
C SER A 109 6.86 5.01 23.24
N LEU A 110 6.00 4.61 22.30
CA LEU A 110 6.26 4.65 20.86
C LEU A 110 5.13 5.43 20.17
N ARG A 111 5.47 6.60 19.61
CA ARG A 111 4.54 7.47 18.90
C ARG A 111 4.98 7.63 17.44
N VAL A 112 4.01 7.67 16.53
CA VAL A 112 4.23 7.94 15.10
C VAL A 112 3.56 9.27 14.78
N TYR A 113 4.35 10.23 14.30
CA TYR A 113 3.85 11.53 13.86
C TYR A 113 3.88 11.60 12.33
N LEU A 114 2.85 12.20 11.76
CA LEU A 114 2.75 12.45 10.33
C LEU A 114 2.98 13.93 10.08
N ILE A 115 3.94 14.26 9.22
CA ILE A 115 4.26 15.62 8.83
C ILE A 115 4.01 15.71 7.32
N ASP A 116 3.03 16.51 6.92
CA ASP A 116 2.68 16.73 5.52
C ASP A 116 3.58 17.83 4.93
N VAL A 117 4.54 17.42 4.11
CA VAL A 117 5.48 18.31 3.42
C VAL A 117 5.79 17.72 2.05
N SER A 118 5.56 18.50 0.99
CA SER A 118 5.99 18.11 -0.35
C SER A 118 7.50 18.29 -0.53
N VAL A 119 8.11 17.54 -1.45
CA VAL A 119 9.55 17.71 -1.78
C VAL A 119 9.86 19.13 -2.23
N LYS A 120 8.92 19.81 -2.90
CA LYS A 120 9.08 21.19 -3.38
C LYS A 120 9.12 22.17 -2.22
N GLU A 121 8.24 22.02 -1.24
CA GLU A 121 8.24 22.85 -0.03
C GLU A 121 9.49 22.61 0.81
N LEU A 122 9.88 21.34 0.99
CA LEU A 122 11.10 20.97 1.70
C LEU A 122 12.33 21.60 1.04
N MET A 123 12.44 21.50 -0.29
CA MET A 123 13.51 22.14 -1.06
C MET A 123 13.50 23.66 -0.93
N ALA A 124 12.33 24.29 -1.06
CA ALA A 124 12.21 25.75 -1.00
C ALA A 124 12.62 26.29 0.38
N ASP A 125 12.34 25.55 1.45
CA ASP A 125 12.72 25.92 2.82
C ASP A 125 14.21 25.66 3.08
N ILE A 126 14.67 24.41 2.89
CA ILE A 126 16.01 23.97 3.25
C ILE A 126 17.11 24.58 2.36
N LEU A 127 16.81 24.90 1.10
CA LEU A 127 17.77 25.53 0.18
C LEU A 127 17.71 27.06 0.23
N SER A 128 16.84 27.66 1.07
CA SER A 128 16.69 29.12 1.14
C SER A 128 17.88 29.81 1.80
N THR A 129 18.46 29.19 2.82
CA THR A 129 19.59 29.73 3.59
C THR A 129 20.58 28.63 3.94
N ASP A 130 21.82 29.02 4.26
CA ASP A 130 22.86 28.03 4.60
C ASP A 130 22.73 27.47 6.02
N GLU A 131 22.00 28.16 6.89
CA GLU A 131 21.94 27.93 8.33
C GLU A 131 20.73 27.06 8.71
N PRO A 132 20.93 25.83 9.22
CA PRO A 132 19.82 24.92 9.55
C PRO A 132 18.82 25.50 10.55
N THR A 133 19.26 26.37 11.46
CA THR A 133 18.38 26.97 12.48
C THR A 133 17.35 27.97 11.93
N GLU A 134 17.49 28.40 10.67
CA GLU A 134 16.52 29.29 10.00
C GLU A 134 15.47 28.52 9.19
N TRP A 135 15.64 27.21 8.99
CA TRP A 135 14.69 26.38 8.24
C TRP A 135 13.47 26.07 9.11
N ARG A 136 12.27 26.27 8.56
CA ARG A 136 11.02 25.94 9.27
C ARG A 136 10.94 24.45 9.59
N PHE A 137 11.36 23.61 8.65
CA PHE A 137 11.39 22.17 8.86
C PHE A 137 12.37 21.77 9.99
N ALA A 138 13.52 22.45 10.08
CA ALA A 138 14.49 22.18 11.12
C ALA A 138 13.94 22.46 12.52
N HIS A 139 13.12 23.51 12.71
CA HIS A 139 12.46 23.73 13.99
C HIS A 139 11.55 22.58 14.42
N THR A 140 10.97 21.83 13.48
CA THR A 140 10.15 20.65 13.81
C THR A 140 11.01 19.48 14.30
N VAL A 141 12.21 19.34 13.74
CA VAL A 141 13.14 18.25 14.05
C VAL A 141 14.00 18.54 15.28
N LEU A 142 14.49 19.77 15.43
CA LEU A 142 15.48 20.16 16.45
C LEU A 142 14.83 20.56 17.77
N ASN A 143 13.59 21.02 17.77
CA ASN A 143 12.90 21.38 19.01
C ASN A 143 12.29 20.13 19.65
N PRO A 144 12.39 20.00 20.99
CA PRO A 144 11.80 18.87 21.68
C PRO A 144 10.27 18.89 21.56
N VAL A 145 9.69 17.73 21.28
CA VAL A 145 8.24 17.56 21.33
C VAL A 145 7.87 17.34 22.80
N SER A 146 7.13 18.26 23.40
CA SER A 146 6.62 18.06 24.77
C SER A 146 5.13 17.74 24.74
N GLU A 147 4.79 16.58 25.29
CA GLU A 147 3.41 16.15 25.47
C GLU A 147 3.23 15.62 26.89
N ASN A 148 2.19 16.08 27.59
CA ASN A 148 1.87 15.67 28.96
C ASN A 148 3.02 15.85 29.97
N GLY A 149 3.93 16.80 29.72
CA GLY A 149 5.09 17.06 30.59
C GLY A 149 6.29 16.14 30.35
N GLU A 150 6.22 15.23 29.37
CA GLU A 150 7.35 14.42 28.93
C GLU A 150 8.03 15.07 27.73
N GLU A 151 9.37 15.09 27.74
CA GLU A 151 10.17 15.54 26.60
C GLU A 151 10.47 14.34 25.69
N LEU A 152 9.90 14.34 24.50
CA LEU A 152 10.12 13.31 23.49
C LEU A 152 11.22 13.73 22.52
N ARG A 153 11.98 12.74 22.08
CA ARG A 153 13.01 12.89 21.04
C ARG A 153 12.66 12.03 19.85
N TRP A 154 12.85 12.57 18.66
CA TRP A 154 12.70 11.82 17.42
C TRP A 154 13.68 10.64 17.40
N ALA A 155 13.17 9.42 17.22
CA ALA A 155 14.03 8.23 17.09
C ALA A 155 14.61 8.12 15.67
N ALA A 156 13.80 8.43 14.66
CA ALA A 156 14.16 8.40 13.26
C ALA A 156 13.20 9.30 12.47
N LEU A 157 13.66 9.79 11.32
CA LEU A 157 12.86 10.51 10.35
C LEU A 157 12.68 9.64 9.11
N LEU A 158 11.43 9.37 8.71
CA LEU A 158 11.11 8.60 7.52
C LEU A 158 10.61 9.56 6.43
N GLY A 159 11.50 9.95 5.53
CA GLY A 159 11.14 10.72 4.35
C GLY A 159 10.63 9.78 3.27
N ALA A 160 9.33 9.80 2.97
CA ALA A 160 8.74 9.05 1.86
C ALA A 160 9.08 9.68 0.49
N PHE A 161 10.34 10.09 0.31
CA PHE A 161 10.90 10.62 -0.92
C PHE A 161 11.90 9.65 -1.51
N GLU A 162 12.17 9.82 -2.80
CA GLU A 162 13.11 9.00 -3.55
C GLU A 162 14.23 9.88 -4.12
N PHE A 163 15.47 9.55 -3.78
CA PHE A 163 16.65 10.34 -4.16
C PHE A 163 17.41 9.67 -5.31
N GLY A 164 17.83 10.45 -6.30
CA GLY A 164 18.26 9.97 -7.61
C GLY A 164 19.17 10.96 -8.32
N GLY A 165 19.45 10.74 -9.60
CA GLY A 165 20.31 11.60 -10.43
C GLY A 165 19.70 12.95 -10.84
N SER A 166 18.63 13.39 -10.17
CA SER A 166 18.10 14.74 -10.36
C SER A 166 19.08 15.76 -9.76
N PRO A 167 19.39 16.88 -10.46
CA PRO A 167 20.39 17.85 -10.02
C PRO A 167 20.15 18.44 -8.62
N HIS A 168 18.89 18.43 -8.16
CA HIS A 168 18.51 18.97 -6.86
C HIS A 168 18.49 17.94 -5.73
N HIS A 169 18.49 16.64 -6.05
CA HIS A 169 18.38 15.60 -5.04
C HIS A 169 19.63 15.54 -4.15
N MET A 170 20.83 15.63 -4.72
CA MET A 170 22.07 15.56 -3.94
C MET A 170 22.26 16.78 -3.02
N PRO A 171 22.09 18.04 -3.48
CA PRO A 171 22.11 19.20 -2.59
C PRO A 171 21.07 19.14 -1.47
N LEU A 172 19.84 18.71 -1.78
CA LEU A 172 18.79 18.54 -0.78
C LEU A 172 19.18 17.49 0.25
N LEU A 173 19.61 16.31 -0.21
CA LEU A 173 19.98 15.19 0.66
C LEU A 173 21.16 15.55 1.56
N GLN A 174 22.13 16.32 1.06
CA GLN A 174 23.23 16.85 1.86
C GLN A 174 22.71 17.74 3.01
N ARG A 175 21.79 18.67 2.73
CA ARG A 175 21.22 19.55 3.75
C ARG A 175 20.37 18.80 4.78
N ILE A 176 19.61 17.80 4.32
CA ILE A 176 18.89 16.88 5.21
C ILE A 176 19.88 16.14 6.12
N GLY A 177 21.05 15.75 5.59
CA GLY A 177 22.13 15.16 6.38
C GLY A 177 22.62 16.09 7.48
N LEU A 178 22.87 17.36 7.16
CA LEU A 178 23.29 18.37 8.15
C LEU A 178 22.24 18.58 9.24
N LEU A 179 20.95 18.58 8.88
CA LEU A 179 19.85 18.64 9.86
C LEU A 179 19.83 17.39 10.75
N SER A 180 19.99 16.22 10.14
CA SER A 180 20.00 14.91 10.83
C SER A 180 21.17 14.80 11.81
N GLU A 181 22.36 15.27 11.39
CA GLU A 181 23.53 15.38 12.25
C GLU A 181 23.29 16.34 13.42
N SER A 182 22.73 17.52 13.15
CA SER A 182 22.44 18.53 14.17
C SER A 182 21.42 18.05 15.21
N GLY A 183 20.43 17.27 14.78
CA GLY A 183 19.46 16.64 15.68
C GLY A 183 19.96 15.35 16.34
N GLY A 184 21.03 14.75 15.81
CA GLY A 184 21.46 13.40 16.17
C GLY A 184 20.44 12.32 15.80
N VAL A 185 19.59 12.57 14.80
CA VAL A 185 18.46 11.70 14.42
C VAL A 185 18.67 11.22 12.97
N PRO A 186 18.66 9.91 12.71
CA PRO A 186 18.87 9.40 11.36
C PRO A 186 17.67 9.68 10.44
N TRP A 187 17.97 9.91 9.18
CA TRP A 187 17.00 10.08 8.10
C TRP A 187 17.00 8.86 7.18
N PHE A 188 15.81 8.31 6.92
CA PHE A 188 15.59 7.20 6.00
C PHE A 188 14.77 7.65 4.80
N ALA A 189 15.19 7.25 3.61
CA ALA A 189 14.46 7.49 2.37
C ALA A 189 14.67 6.39 1.32
N GLY A 190 13.97 6.50 0.20
CA GLY A 190 14.13 5.62 -0.96
C GLY A 190 15.29 6.07 -1.84
N ALA A 191 15.96 5.11 -2.47
CA ALA A 191 16.95 5.37 -3.52
C ALA A 191 16.30 5.13 -4.89
N HIS A 192 16.53 6.02 -5.86
CA HIS A 192 16.10 5.83 -7.23
C HIS A 192 17.15 5.07 -8.03
N PRO A 193 16.75 4.22 -9.01
CA PRO A 193 17.66 3.43 -9.84
C PRO A 193 18.83 4.18 -10.47
N SER A 194 18.60 5.45 -10.78
CA SER A 194 19.62 6.34 -11.33
C SER A 194 20.85 6.50 -10.45
N LEU A 195 20.77 6.29 -9.12
CA LEU A 195 21.94 6.41 -8.24
C LEU A 195 23.01 5.36 -8.51
N PHE A 196 22.65 4.24 -9.13
CA PHE A 196 23.57 3.16 -9.45
C PHE A 196 23.72 2.93 -10.96
N GLY A 197 23.25 3.87 -11.79
CA GLY A 197 23.44 3.84 -13.23
C GLY A 197 22.38 3.06 -14.00
N SER A 198 21.19 2.86 -13.40
CA SER A 198 20.03 2.21 -14.03
C SER A 198 18.87 3.17 -14.25
N ARG A 199 18.08 2.95 -15.30
CA ARG A 199 16.86 3.73 -15.58
C ARG A 199 15.59 3.07 -15.07
N SER A 200 15.59 1.75 -15.04
CA SER A 200 14.49 0.91 -14.55
C SER A 200 15.11 -0.42 -14.14
N VAL A 201 14.96 -0.80 -12.87
CA VAL A 201 15.50 -2.09 -12.39
C VAL A 201 14.58 -3.24 -12.72
N HIS A 202 13.31 -2.96 -13.04
CA HIS A 202 12.42 -3.95 -13.63
C HIS A 202 13.00 -4.47 -14.95
N ASP A 203 13.44 -3.56 -15.83
CA ASP A 203 14.02 -3.93 -17.13
C ASP A 203 15.48 -4.34 -17.04
N GLN A 204 16.19 -3.85 -16.02
CA GLN A 204 17.62 -4.08 -15.80
C GLN A 204 17.89 -4.69 -14.40
N PRO A 205 17.43 -5.93 -14.14
CA PRO A 205 17.63 -6.56 -12.83
C PRO A 205 19.08 -7.02 -12.59
N ASP A 206 19.87 -7.13 -13.67
CA ASP A 206 21.30 -7.48 -13.58
C ASP A 206 22.17 -6.23 -13.53
N GLN A 207 23.10 -6.22 -12.58
CA GLN A 207 24.08 -5.15 -12.42
C GLN A 207 24.83 -4.81 -13.71
N ARG A 208 25.06 -5.79 -14.60
CA ARG A 208 25.80 -5.59 -15.86
C ARG A 208 25.14 -4.59 -16.81
N ASP A 209 23.85 -4.35 -16.62
CA ASP A 209 23.08 -3.43 -17.45
C ASP A 209 23.12 -1.99 -16.89
N TRP A 210 23.69 -1.79 -15.70
CA TRP A 210 23.78 -0.49 -15.02
C TRP A 210 25.03 0.28 -15.47
N ASN A 211 24.90 0.95 -16.62
CA ASN A 211 26.03 1.56 -17.32
C ASN A 211 26.01 3.09 -17.31
N ASP A 212 24.97 3.73 -16.77
CA ASP A 212 24.89 5.18 -16.74
C ASP A 212 25.93 5.76 -15.74
N PRO A 213 26.60 6.88 -16.07
CA PRO A 213 27.58 7.51 -15.18
C PRO A 213 26.98 7.90 -13.83
N LEU A 214 27.75 7.70 -12.77
CA LEU A 214 27.37 8.12 -11.42
C LEU A 214 27.44 9.64 -11.29
N ASP A 215 26.49 10.21 -10.54
CA ASP A 215 26.53 11.61 -10.16
C ASP A 215 27.76 11.88 -9.27
N PRO A 216 28.69 12.77 -9.66
CA PRO A 216 29.84 13.11 -8.81
C PRO A 216 29.43 13.67 -7.45
N LEU A 217 28.29 14.38 -7.35
CA LEU A 217 27.79 14.91 -6.09
C LEU A 217 27.37 13.80 -5.12
N TRP A 218 26.95 12.64 -5.63
CA TRP A 218 26.70 11.47 -4.80
C TRP A 218 28.00 10.95 -4.18
N VAL A 219 29.06 10.85 -4.97
CA VAL A 219 30.38 10.41 -4.49
C VAL A 219 30.92 11.36 -3.43
N ASP A 220 30.78 12.67 -3.65
CA ASP A 220 31.21 13.70 -2.72
C ASP A 220 30.40 13.66 -1.41
N LEU A 221 29.06 13.57 -1.49
CA LEU A 221 28.18 13.47 -0.32
C LEU A 221 28.61 12.34 0.61
N ARG A 222 28.88 11.15 0.07
CA ARG A 222 29.25 9.96 0.85
C ARG A 222 30.56 10.11 1.63
N GLN A 223 31.41 11.07 1.30
CA GLN A 223 32.66 11.34 2.01
C GLN A 223 32.47 12.33 3.16
N ARG A 224 31.31 12.97 3.26
CA ARG A 224 31.05 14.00 4.28
C ARG A 224 30.55 13.38 5.59
N PRO A 225 30.79 14.05 6.74
CA PRO A 225 30.31 13.57 8.04
C PRO A 225 28.79 13.40 8.11
N GLU A 226 28.03 14.30 7.48
CA GLU A 226 26.56 14.25 7.49
C GLU A 226 25.99 12.99 6.84
N ALA A 227 26.75 12.33 5.96
CA ALA A 227 26.35 11.08 5.34
C ALA A 227 26.19 9.94 6.33
N ASP A 228 26.83 10.00 7.50
CA ASP A 228 26.70 8.97 8.55
C ASP A 228 25.28 8.90 9.14
N TYR A 229 24.44 9.93 8.94
CA TYR A 229 23.05 9.98 9.44
C TYR A 229 21.99 9.66 8.38
N LEU A 230 22.41 9.48 7.13
CA LEU A 230 21.50 9.24 6.02
C LEU A 230 21.48 7.75 5.68
N SER A 231 20.28 7.18 5.53
CA SER A 231 20.08 5.80 5.07
C SER A 231 19.13 5.79 3.89
N LEU A 232 19.60 5.29 2.74
CA LEU A 232 18.77 5.06 1.58
C LEU A 232 18.49 3.56 1.42
N THR A 233 17.28 3.22 0.95
CA THR A 233 16.82 1.84 0.80
C THR A 233 16.25 1.62 -0.59
N PHE A 234 16.45 0.42 -1.15
CA PHE A 234 16.00 0.06 -2.51
C PHE A 234 15.89 -1.45 -2.68
N PRO A 235 14.94 -2.01 -3.46
CA PRO A 235 13.83 -1.36 -4.17
C PRO A 235 12.58 -1.13 -3.31
N GLY A 236 11.56 -0.49 -3.88
CA GLY A 236 10.24 -0.36 -3.29
C GLY A 236 9.54 -1.71 -3.08
N PHE A 237 8.47 -1.69 -2.27
CA PHE A 237 7.68 -2.87 -1.92
C PHE A 237 6.20 -2.67 -2.22
N LEU A 238 5.47 -3.75 -2.48
CA LEU A 238 4.09 -3.69 -2.92
C LEU A 238 3.17 -3.38 -1.74
N LEU A 239 2.38 -2.30 -1.87
CA LEU A 239 1.38 -1.93 -0.86
C LEU A 239 0.04 -2.64 -1.09
N ARG A 240 -0.29 -3.02 -2.33
CA ARG A 240 -1.55 -3.71 -2.69
C ARG A 240 -1.42 -4.52 -3.95
N ALA A 241 -2.01 -5.72 -3.89
CA ALA A 241 -2.28 -6.51 -5.08
C ALA A 241 -3.30 -5.78 -5.98
N PRO A 242 -3.12 -5.79 -7.31
CA PRO A 242 -4.09 -5.20 -8.23
C PRO A 242 -5.48 -5.78 -8.00
N TYR A 243 -6.52 -4.98 -8.26
CA TYR A 243 -7.89 -5.47 -8.11
C TYR A 243 -8.22 -6.47 -9.21
N GLY A 244 -8.82 -7.60 -8.84
CA GLY A 244 -9.15 -8.66 -9.79
C GLY A 244 -9.50 -9.99 -9.12
N PRO A 245 -9.75 -11.04 -9.92
CA PRO A 245 -10.22 -12.35 -9.43
C PRO A 245 -9.27 -12.96 -8.38
N ASP A 246 -7.97 -12.88 -8.64
CA ASP A 246 -6.90 -13.47 -7.82
C ASP A 246 -6.22 -12.44 -6.89
N GLY A 247 -6.75 -11.22 -6.85
CA GLY A 247 -6.17 -10.08 -6.13
C GLY A 247 -7.15 -9.38 -5.20
N GLY A 248 -7.04 -8.05 -5.11
CA GLY A 248 -7.94 -7.24 -4.29
C GLY A 248 -9.39 -7.38 -4.76
N LYS A 249 -10.32 -7.63 -3.83
CA LYS A 249 -11.75 -7.77 -4.14
C LYS A 249 -12.53 -6.50 -3.81
N THR A 250 -13.36 -6.06 -4.74
CA THR A 250 -14.32 -4.96 -4.55
C THR A 250 -15.67 -5.50 -4.04
N ARG A 251 -16.32 -4.78 -3.12
CA ARG A 251 -17.60 -5.21 -2.54
C ARG A 251 -18.84 -4.79 -3.35
N ARG A 252 -18.72 -3.74 -4.17
CA ARG A 252 -19.89 -3.04 -4.77
C ARG A 252 -20.15 -3.39 -6.24
N PHE A 253 -19.10 -3.68 -6.99
CA PHE A 253 -19.19 -4.07 -8.40
C PHE A 253 -17.92 -4.85 -8.76
N GLU A 254 -17.96 -5.64 -9.83
CA GLU A 254 -16.79 -6.36 -10.32
C GLU A 254 -15.81 -5.40 -10.98
N PHE A 255 -14.66 -5.20 -10.35
CA PHE A 255 -13.60 -4.36 -10.87
C PHE A 255 -12.34 -5.19 -11.08
N VAL A 256 -11.80 -5.11 -12.29
CA VAL A 256 -10.52 -5.70 -12.65
C VAL A 256 -9.64 -4.56 -13.13
N GLN A 257 -8.53 -4.33 -12.44
CA GLN A 257 -7.55 -3.33 -12.83
C GLN A 257 -6.90 -3.75 -14.15
N GLY A 258 -6.75 -2.80 -15.08
CA GLY A 258 -6.06 -3.01 -16.37
C GLY A 258 -4.60 -3.41 -16.16
N SER A 259 -3.98 -4.00 -17.20
CA SER A 259 -2.69 -4.71 -17.22
C SER A 259 -1.82 -4.59 -15.96
N ALA A 260 -1.60 -5.74 -15.31
CA ALA A 260 -0.68 -5.93 -14.18
C ALA A 260 0.80 -5.82 -14.60
N SER A 261 1.19 -4.76 -15.33
CA SER A 261 2.60 -4.44 -15.46
C SER A 261 3.10 -4.04 -14.06
N PRO A 262 4.31 -4.47 -13.64
CA PRO A 262 4.88 -4.02 -12.39
C PRO A 262 4.96 -2.48 -12.30
N GLU A 263 5.06 -1.77 -13.42
CA GLU A 263 5.06 -0.30 -13.46
C GLU A 263 3.72 0.32 -13.02
N ASP A 264 2.59 -0.34 -13.27
CA ASP A 264 1.24 0.13 -12.90
C ASP A 264 0.85 -0.25 -11.47
N SER A 265 1.81 -0.79 -10.70
CA SER A 265 1.58 -1.32 -9.37
C SER A 265 1.80 -0.25 -8.29
N LEU A 266 1.11 -0.39 -7.16
CA LEU A 266 1.23 0.57 -6.07
C LEU A 266 2.43 0.24 -5.18
N TRP A 267 3.59 0.77 -5.56
CA TRP A 267 4.82 0.65 -4.79
C TRP A 267 4.88 1.66 -3.64
N GLY A 268 5.29 1.19 -2.47
CA GLY A 268 5.58 1.99 -1.30
C GLY A 268 7.07 2.31 -1.20
N ASN A 269 7.37 3.46 -0.61
CA ASN A 269 8.74 3.85 -0.34
C ASN A 269 9.39 2.85 0.63
N PRO A 270 10.56 2.28 0.30
CA PRO A 270 11.16 1.22 1.11
C PRO A 270 11.67 1.69 2.47
N CYS A 271 11.80 3.01 2.72
CA CYS A 271 12.15 3.54 4.04
C CYS A 271 11.14 3.14 5.13
N ILE A 272 9.89 2.88 4.74
CA ILE A 272 8.82 2.47 5.65
C ILE A 272 9.12 1.11 6.30
N LEU A 273 9.83 0.23 5.59
CA LEU A 273 10.26 -1.07 6.13
C LEU A 273 11.23 -0.88 7.31
N TRP A 274 12.13 0.11 7.25
CA TRP A 274 12.97 0.46 8.39
C TRP A 274 12.18 1.04 9.55
N GLY A 275 11.12 1.81 9.28
CA GLY A 275 10.17 2.25 10.30
C GLY A 275 9.58 1.07 11.08
N VAL A 276 9.14 0.02 10.37
CA VAL A 276 8.64 -1.22 10.99
C VAL A 276 9.72 -1.91 11.83
N VAL A 277 10.93 -2.06 11.29
CA VAL A 277 12.05 -2.70 12.00
C VAL A 277 12.42 -1.94 13.28
N LEU A 278 12.56 -0.62 13.21
CA LEU A 278 12.91 0.23 14.34
C LEU A 278 11.85 0.16 15.44
N ALA A 279 10.57 0.27 15.07
CA ALA A 279 9.46 0.15 16.01
C ALA A 279 9.43 -1.22 16.70
N ARG A 280 9.62 -2.31 15.95
CA ARG A 280 9.68 -3.67 16.51
C ARG A 280 10.89 -3.87 17.41
N ALA A 281 12.06 -3.38 17.01
CA ALA A 281 13.26 -3.45 17.83
C ALA A 281 13.07 -2.68 19.14
N PHE A 282 12.49 -1.48 19.09
CA PHE A 282 12.16 -0.70 20.29
C PHE A 282 11.14 -1.43 21.19
N ALA A 283 10.09 -2.03 20.63
CA ALA A 283 9.12 -2.80 21.41
C ALA A 283 9.77 -4.00 22.13
N ARG A 284 10.81 -4.62 21.54
CA ARG A 284 11.54 -5.75 22.14
C ARG A 284 12.54 -5.32 23.21
N SER A 285 13.30 -4.24 22.99
CA SER A 285 14.48 -3.93 23.81
C SER A 285 14.59 -2.48 24.30
N GLY A 286 13.56 -1.66 24.09
CA GLY A 286 13.58 -0.24 24.39
C GLY A 286 14.72 0.49 23.68
N TRP A 287 15.34 1.48 24.34
CA TRP A 287 16.45 2.25 23.78
C TRP A 287 17.76 1.47 23.62
N ASN A 288 17.86 0.26 24.17
CA ASN A 288 18.92 -0.67 23.77
C ASN A 288 18.53 -1.30 22.43
N LEU A 289 18.31 -0.46 21.41
CA LEU A 289 17.83 -0.84 20.07
C LEU A 289 18.86 -1.77 19.43
N ARG A 290 18.51 -3.05 19.34
CA ARG A 290 19.33 -4.06 18.65
C ARG A 290 18.65 -4.39 17.34
N ILE A 291 19.24 -3.88 16.27
CA ILE A 291 18.87 -4.25 14.90
C ILE A 291 19.81 -5.38 14.51
N GLU A 292 19.23 -6.53 14.21
CA GLU A 292 20.00 -7.70 13.83
C GLU A 292 20.61 -7.51 12.43
N GLY A 293 21.65 -8.28 12.09
CA GLY A 293 22.32 -8.16 10.79
C GLY A 293 21.40 -8.40 9.58
N GLN A 294 20.26 -9.04 9.82
CA GLN A 294 19.17 -9.24 8.86
C GLN A 294 17.84 -9.17 9.60
N GLU A 295 16.90 -8.36 9.09
CA GLU A 295 15.56 -8.22 9.65
C GLU A 295 14.53 -8.60 8.61
N THR A 296 13.46 -9.30 9.02
CA THR A 296 12.40 -9.73 8.12
C THR A 296 11.13 -8.92 8.36
N VAL A 297 10.54 -8.41 7.27
CA VAL A 297 9.21 -7.81 7.27
C VAL A 297 8.30 -8.68 6.42
N SER A 298 7.30 -9.29 7.06
CA SER A 298 6.33 -10.20 6.45
C SER A 298 4.96 -9.54 6.26
N GLN A 299 3.99 -10.32 5.77
CA GLN A 299 2.61 -9.88 5.48
C GLN A 299 2.54 -8.80 4.40
N LEU A 300 3.43 -8.88 3.42
CA LEU A 300 3.44 -7.98 2.28
C LEU A 300 2.41 -8.42 1.23
N ALA A 301 1.88 -7.45 0.48
CA ALA A 301 1.08 -7.75 -0.68
C ALA A 301 1.95 -8.43 -1.75
N MET A 302 1.33 -9.30 -2.56
CA MET A 302 1.98 -9.94 -3.69
C MET A 302 1.14 -9.82 -4.95
N HIS A 303 1.80 -9.78 -6.11
CA HIS A 303 1.12 -9.89 -7.39
C HIS A 303 0.66 -11.33 -7.64
N PRO A 304 -0.59 -11.56 -8.05
CA PRO A 304 -0.95 -12.85 -8.63
C PRO A 304 -0.26 -12.99 -10.00
N THR A 305 0.29 -14.16 -10.30
CA THR A 305 0.88 -14.51 -11.59
C THR A 305 0.26 -15.81 -12.11
N PRO A 306 0.32 -16.10 -13.42
CA PRO A 306 -0.19 -17.37 -13.96
C PRO A 306 0.44 -18.61 -13.29
N ASP A 307 1.69 -18.48 -12.84
CA ASP A 307 2.46 -19.54 -12.18
C ASP A 307 2.33 -19.53 -10.63
N GLY A 308 1.44 -18.70 -10.07
CA GLY A 308 1.17 -18.60 -8.64
C GLY A 308 1.28 -17.17 -8.10
N TRP A 309 2.28 -16.92 -7.27
CA TRP A 309 2.52 -15.60 -6.67
C TRP A 309 3.84 -15.01 -7.16
N GLY A 310 3.79 -13.71 -7.48
CA GLY A 310 4.93 -12.89 -7.84
C GLY A 310 5.77 -12.51 -6.64
N THR A 311 6.32 -11.30 -6.66
CA THR A 311 7.21 -10.80 -5.62
C THR A 311 6.59 -9.60 -4.92
N PRO A 312 6.90 -9.40 -3.62
CA PRO A 312 6.44 -8.22 -2.89
C PRO A 312 7.33 -6.99 -3.12
N VAL A 313 8.31 -7.06 -4.03
CA VAL A 313 9.23 -5.97 -4.37
C VAL A 313 9.14 -5.62 -5.84
N GLU A 314 9.44 -4.36 -6.14
CA GLU A 314 9.45 -3.79 -7.50
C GLU A 314 10.40 -4.54 -8.44
N ALA A 315 11.56 -4.95 -7.91
CA ALA A 315 12.53 -5.76 -8.65
C ALA A 315 13.22 -6.78 -7.73
N VAL A 316 13.35 -8.02 -8.20
CA VAL A 316 14.17 -9.02 -7.48
C VAL A 316 15.62 -8.82 -7.84
N LEU A 317 16.39 -8.30 -6.87
CA LEU A 317 17.82 -8.12 -7.03
C LEU A 317 18.55 -9.46 -7.12
N SER A 318 19.40 -9.60 -8.15
CA SER A 318 20.41 -10.66 -8.16
C SER A 318 21.43 -10.44 -7.05
N HIS A 319 22.20 -11.47 -6.70
CA HIS A 319 23.23 -11.34 -5.67
C HIS A 319 24.25 -10.24 -6.01
N SER A 320 24.69 -10.15 -7.27
CA SER A 320 25.61 -9.11 -7.75
C SER A 320 24.97 -7.71 -7.67
N ALA A 321 23.71 -7.57 -8.08
CA ALA A 321 22.96 -6.32 -7.97
C ALA A 321 22.83 -5.86 -6.51
N ALA A 322 22.48 -6.77 -5.59
CA ALA A 322 22.41 -6.46 -4.16
C ALA A 322 23.76 -6.05 -3.56
N VAL A 323 24.86 -6.71 -3.96
CA VAL A 323 26.22 -6.31 -3.57
C VAL A 323 26.54 -4.91 -4.09
N ARG A 324 26.23 -4.62 -5.35
CA ARG A 324 26.46 -3.30 -5.93
C ARG A 324 25.68 -2.19 -5.24
N VAL A 325 24.41 -2.41 -4.95
CA VAL A 325 23.57 -1.46 -4.19
C VAL A 325 24.23 -1.14 -2.85
N ARG A 326 24.77 -2.16 -2.16
CA ARG A 326 25.51 -1.97 -0.89
C ARG A 326 26.82 -1.22 -1.05
N GLU A 327 27.63 -1.52 -2.06
CA GLU A 327 28.86 -0.77 -2.35
C GLU A 327 28.58 0.72 -2.61
N MET A 328 27.42 0.99 -3.20
CA MET A 328 26.91 2.33 -3.45
C MET A 328 26.38 3.04 -2.20
N GLY A 329 26.38 2.38 -1.02
CA GLY A 329 25.92 2.97 0.24
C GLY A 329 24.39 2.90 0.44
N VAL A 330 23.69 2.09 -0.36
CA VAL A 330 22.24 1.91 -0.28
C VAL A 330 21.95 0.54 0.34
N ASN A 331 20.91 0.45 1.16
CA ASN A 331 20.50 -0.79 1.82
C ASN A 331 19.54 -1.57 0.92
N PRO A 332 19.89 -2.79 0.47
CA PRO A 332 19.05 -3.56 -0.43
C PRO A 332 17.92 -4.27 0.31
N VAL A 333 16.73 -4.24 -0.30
CA VAL A 333 15.58 -5.08 0.07
C VAL A 333 15.65 -6.37 -0.73
N ILE A 334 15.77 -7.50 -0.04
CA ILE A 334 15.89 -8.81 -0.66
C ILE A 334 14.56 -9.55 -0.51
N ALA A 335 14.01 -10.05 -1.61
CA ALA A 335 12.80 -10.86 -1.61
C ALA A 335 13.05 -12.23 -2.23
N ILE A 336 12.32 -13.23 -1.75
CA ILE A 336 12.26 -14.56 -2.37
C ILE A 336 10.92 -14.64 -3.12
N ARG A 337 10.96 -15.15 -4.36
CA ARG A 337 9.75 -15.32 -5.17
C ARG A 337 8.76 -16.24 -4.45
N GLY A 338 7.50 -15.83 -4.39
CA GLY A 338 6.42 -16.59 -3.77
C GLY A 338 6.32 -16.46 -2.25
N GLU A 339 7.22 -15.70 -1.61
CA GLU A 339 7.15 -15.41 -0.17
C GLU A 339 6.59 -14.00 0.08
N PRO A 340 5.59 -13.82 0.96
CA PRO A 340 5.02 -12.53 1.30
C PRO A 340 5.89 -11.79 2.34
N GLU A 341 7.21 -11.88 2.21
CA GLU A 341 8.18 -11.24 3.09
C GLU A 341 9.39 -10.71 2.33
N VAL A 342 10.04 -9.72 2.95
CA VAL A 342 11.33 -9.19 2.53
C VAL A 342 12.32 -9.22 3.66
N ARG A 343 13.60 -9.31 3.30
CA ARG A 343 14.73 -9.25 4.20
C ARG A 343 15.47 -7.94 3.97
N LEU A 344 15.56 -7.14 5.01
CA LEU A 344 16.40 -5.97 5.08
C LEU A 344 17.78 -6.40 5.53
N THR A 345 18.80 -6.12 4.72
CA THR A 345 20.19 -6.42 5.04
C THR A 345 20.99 -5.14 5.11
N GLY A 346 21.84 -5.05 6.13
CA GLY A 346 22.64 -3.86 6.38
C GLY A 346 21.79 -2.74 6.99
N PHE A 347 22.05 -2.43 8.25
CA PHE A 347 21.61 -1.18 8.86
C PHE A 347 22.76 -0.18 8.72
N ARG A 348 22.92 0.38 7.51
CA ARG A 348 24.07 1.21 7.16
C ARG A 348 23.63 2.60 6.70
N SER A 349 24.55 3.53 6.87
CA SER A 349 24.45 4.86 6.28
C SER A 349 24.96 4.87 4.84
N VAL A 350 24.67 5.95 4.12
CA VAL A 350 25.19 6.18 2.77
C VAL A 350 26.68 6.49 2.77
N SER A 351 27.24 6.84 3.92
CA SER A 351 28.67 7.11 4.12
C SER A 351 29.56 6.06 3.47
N HIS A 352 30.72 6.50 2.99
CA HIS A 352 31.77 5.59 2.57
C HIS A 352 32.43 4.88 3.77
N SER A 353 32.24 5.41 4.98
CA SER A 353 32.79 4.82 6.19
C SER A 353 32.01 3.55 6.58
N GLU A 354 32.71 2.51 7.02
CA GLU A 354 32.07 1.29 7.55
C GLU A 354 31.50 1.47 8.97
N LYS A 355 31.48 2.71 9.51
CA LYS A 355 31.12 3.00 10.90
C LYS A 355 29.62 2.85 11.21
N GLY A 356 28.81 2.42 10.23
CA GLY A 356 27.38 2.20 10.38
C GLY A 356 26.57 3.51 10.39
N LEU A 357 25.26 3.38 10.56
CA LEU A 357 24.37 4.54 10.72
C LEU A 357 24.55 5.18 12.10
N ARG A 358 24.59 6.51 12.17
CA ARG A 358 24.64 7.28 13.41
C ARG A 358 23.24 7.71 13.88
N SER A 359 23.08 7.70 15.20
CA SER A 359 21.89 8.18 15.91
C SER A 359 22.24 8.40 17.38
N TRP A 360 21.49 9.23 18.09
CA TRP A 360 21.64 9.45 19.53
C TRP A 360 21.43 8.18 20.38
N TRP A 361 20.64 7.21 19.88
CA TRP A 361 20.40 5.93 20.56
C TRP A 361 21.36 4.81 20.16
N ILE A 362 22.28 5.08 19.22
CA ILE A 362 23.35 4.15 18.84
C ILE A 362 24.59 4.55 19.63
N SER A 363 25.03 3.69 20.55
CA SER A 363 26.28 3.96 21.26
C SER A 363 27.45 4.02 20.27
N PRO A 364 28.34 5.03 20.35
CA PRO A 364 29.55 5.04 19.55
C PRO A 364 30.38 3.80 19.88
N ALA A 365 30.70 3.01 18.85
CA ALA A 365 31.53 1.81 18.96
C ALA A 365 32.97 2.12 19.37
#